data_AF-A0AA85BUK9-F1
#
_entry.id   AF-A0AA85BUK9-F1
#
_cell.length_a   1.000
_cell.length_b   1.000
_cell.length_c   1.000
_cell.angle_alpha   90.00
_cell.angle_beta   90.00
_cell.angle_gamma   90.00
#
_symmetry.space_group_name_H-M   'P 1'
#
loop_
_entity.id
_entity.type
_entity.pdbx_description
1 polymer ?
#
loop_
_entity_poly.entity_id
_entity_poly.type
_entity_poly.pdbx_seq_one_letter_code
_entity_poly.pdbx_strand_id
1 'polypeptide(L)'
;MDFILKPVISCAGDENLLPYFESRCLSTLGSQQVVWKHPKLSMVHSVRLGACFTRFRVSQLQSNVKVLSSGRPIRPVGTFQPLLYIYVTSNDVSHYTSHGGRNAIGSWLGHLRARNVFDWLIIMVNSDPQYNTPKILQKSNVLDKIRSDFNVRTGDRQFLEVPAPNSAEEKTIQ
;
A
#
# COMPACT_ATOMS: atom_id res chain seq x y z
N MET A 1 7.66 -14.97 -24.22
CA MET A 1 7.62 -13.96 -23.15
C MET A 1 6.20 -13.95 -22.63
N ASP A 2 5.98 -14.56 -21.47
CA ASP A 2 4.66 -14.52 -20.84
C ASP A 2 4.41 -13.08 -20.40
N PHE A 3 3.49 -12.41 -21.10
CA PHE A 3 3.03 -11.11 -20.66
C PHE A 3 2.45 -11.29 -19.26
N ILE A 4 3.04 -10.64 -18.26
CA ILE A 4 2.44 -10.58 -16.94
C ILE A 4 1.13 -9.79 -17.10
N LEU A 5 0.02 -10.51 -17.27
CA LEU A 5 -1.31 -9.94 -17.51
C LEU A 5 -1.88 -9.24 -16.27
N LYS A 6 -1.24 -9.39 -15.10
CA LYS A 6 -1.71 -8.85 -13.82
C LYS A 6 -0.78 -7.73 -13.32
N PRO A 7 -1.32 -6.64 -12.77
CA PRO A 7 -0.50 -5.60 -12.16
C PRO A 7 0.33 -6.17 -11.00
N VAL A 8 1.59 -5.76 -10.94
CA VAL A 8 2.51 -6.15 -9.87
C VAL A 8 2.49 -5.09 -8.77
N ILE A 9 2.36 -5.52 -7.52
CA ILE A 9 2.47 -4.68 -6.32
C ILE A 9 3.74 -5.09 -5.59
N SER A 10 4.59 -4.11 -5.28
CA SER A 10 5.81 -4.32 -4.52
C SER A 10 5.57 -4.04 -3.05
N CYS A 11 5.78 -5.02 -2.18
CA CYS A 11 5.56 -4.91 -0.74
C CYS A 11 6.88 -4.88 0.06
N ALA A 12 6.91 -4.07 1.11
CA ALA A 12 7.96 -3.98 2.12
C ALA A 12 7.35 -3.94 3.52
N GLY A 13 8.17 -4.06 4.56
CA GLY A 13 7.78 -3.85 5.95
C GLY A 13 7.79 -5.13 6.77
N ASP A 14 6.80 -5.29 7.65
CA ASP A 14 6.75 -6.40 8.60
C ASP A 14 6.49 -7.75 7.91
N GLU A 15 7.53 -8.60 7.90
CA GLU A 15 7.53 -9.93 7.26
C GLU A 15 6.47 -10.88 7.83
N ASN A 16 6.04 -10.70 9.07
CA ASN A 16 5.00 -11.52 9.68
C ASN A 16 3.60 -11.07 9.23
N LEU A 17 3.42 -9.79 8.90
CA LEU A 17 2.14 -9.22 8.46
C LEU A 17 1.93 -9.31 6.96
N LEU A 18 3.01 -9.35 6.17
CA LEU A 18 2.95 -9.36 4.72
C LEU A 18 2.11 -10.52 4.14
N PRO A 19 2.31 -11.80 4.53
CA PRO A 19 1.50 -12.90 3.99
C PRO A 19 0.00 -12.74 4.28
N TYR A 20 -0.35 -12.24 5.47
CA TYR A 20 -1.72 -11.97 5.85
C TYR A 20 -2.34 -10.87 4.95
N PHE A 21 -1.64 -9.75 4.80
CA PHE A 21 -2.09 -8.66 3.95
C PHE A 21 -2.27 -9.09 2.49
N GLU A 22 -1.29 -9.80 1.93
CA GLU A 22 -1.31 -10.32 0.56
C GLU A 22 -2.51 -11.24 0.35
N SER A 23 -2.73 -12.22 1.25
CA SER A 23 -3.86 -13.14 1.19
C SER A 23 -5.22 -12.43 1.26
N ARG A 24 -5.37 -11.50 2.22
CA ARG A 24 -6.60 -10.71 2.37
C ARG A 24 -6.88 -9.88 1.12
N CYS A 25 -5.86 -9.20 0.58
CA CYS A 25 -6.01 -8.37 -0.61
C CYS A 25 -6.41 -9.21 -1.83
N LEU A 26 -5.76 -10.36 -2.07
CA LEU A 26 -6.11 -11.24 -3.18
C LEU A 26 -7.53 -11.79 -3.07
N SER A 27 -7.95 -12.17 -1.85
CA SER A 27 -9.31 -12.65 -1.58
C SER A 27 -10.36 -11.57 -1.88
N THR A 28 -10.15 -10.34 -1.42
CA THR A 28 -11.06 -9.21 -1.69
C THR A 28 -11.10 -8.83 -3.17
N LEU A 29 -9.94 -8.73 -3.84
CA LEU A 29 -9.87 -8.38 -5.26
C LEU A 29 -10.56 -9.41 -6.16
N GLY A 30 -10.44 -10.71 -5.83
CA GLY A 30 -11.03 -11.79 -6.62
C GLY A 30 -12.53 -12.00 -6.40
N SER A 31 -13.05 -11.61 -5.23
CA SER A 31 -14.46 -11.76 -4.86
C SER A 31 -15.33 -10.63 -5.37
N GLN A 32 -14.81 -9.40 -5.43
CA GLN A 32 -15.58 -8.23 -5.87
C GLN A 32 -15.46 -7.98 -7.37
N GLN A 33 -16.61 -7.85 -8.04
CA GLN A 33 -16.66 -7.24 -9.37
C GLN A 33 -16.64 -5.73 -9.23
N VAL A 34 -15.79 -5.06 -10.01
CA VAL A 34 -15.74 -3.60 -10.06
C VAL A 34 -16.16 -3.11 -11.44
N VAL A 35 -16.74 -1.92 -11.45
CA VAL A 35 -17.18 -1.26 -12.66
C VAL A 35 -16.00 -0.55 -13.30
N TRP A 36 -15.64 -0.96 -14.52
CA TRP A 36 -14.67 -0.27 -15.36
C TRP A 36 -15.37 0.51 -16.46
N LYS A 37 -15.04 1.80 -16.58
CA LYS A 37 -15.52 2.68 -17.64
C LYS A 37 -14.33 3.31 -18.34
N HIS A 38 -14.20 3.07 -19.64
CA HIS A 38 -13.20 3.75 -20.44
C HIS A 38 -13.58 5.24 -20.59
N PRO A 39 -12.66 6.21 -20.39
CA PRO A 39 -13.01 7.64 -20.41
C PRO A 39 -13.67 8.13 -21.71
N LYS A 40 -13.39 7.48 -22.83
CA LYS A 40 -13.90 7.86 -24.17
C LYS A 40 -15.01 6.96 -24.70
N LEU A 41 -15.36 5.88 -24.00
CA LEU A 41 -16.40 4.95 -24.45
C LEU A 41 -17.60 5.06 -23.51
N SER A 42 -18.80 5.00 -24.09
CA SER A 42 -20.05 5.01 -23.32
C SER A 42 -20.31 3.67 -22.62
N MET A 43 -19.66 2.60 -23.06
CA MET A 43 -19.81 1.25 -22.52
C MET A 43 -19.14 1.12 -21.16
N VAL A 44 -19.79 0.36 -20.28
CA VAL A 44 -19.34 0.05 -18.93
C VAL A 44 -19.20 -1.46 -18.82
N HIS A 45 -18.11 -1.92 -18.23
CA HIS A 45 -17.81 -3.34 -18.07
C HIS A 45 -17.72 -3.71 -16.61
N SER A 46 -18.26 -4.86 -16.24
CA SER A 46 -17.99 -5.47 -14.95
C SER A 46 -16.71 -6.32 -15.07
N VAL A 47 -15.69 -6.01 -14.27
CA VAL A 47 -14.39 -6.69 -14.32
C VAL A 47 -14.01 -7.20 -12.94
N ARG A 48 -13.32 -8.34 -12.88
CA ARG A 48 -12.65 -8.80 -11.66
C ARG A 48 -11.19 -8.36 -11.71
N LEU A 49 -10.72 -7.80 -10.61
CA LEU A 49 -9.33 -7.37 -10.52
C LEU A 49 -8.46 -8.54 -10.05
N GLY A 50 -7.23 -8.57 -10.53
CA GLY A 50 -6.18 -9.43 -10.00
C GLY A 50 -4.92 -8.61 -9.79
N ALA A 51 -4.04 -9.08 -8.92
CA ALA A 51 -2.72 -8.52 -8.70
C ALA A 51 -1.72 -9.63 -8.43
N CYS A 52 -0.44 -9.32 -8.59
CA CYS A 52 0.67 -10.16 -8.17
C CYS A 52 1.51 -9.40 -7.15
N PHE A 53 1.89 -10.05 -6.07
CA PHE A 53 2.75 -9.44 -5.05
C PHE A 53 4.20 -9.86 -5.24
N THR A 54 5.11 -8.92 -5.04
CA THR A 54 6.55 -9.18 -4.99
C THR A 54 7.13 -8.41 -3.83
N ARG A 55 8.24 -8.90 -3.27
CA ARG A 55 8.95 -8.16 -2.23
C ARG A 55 9.76 -7.03 -2.86
N PHE A 56 9.78 -5.90 -2.16
CA PHE A 56 10.49 -4.70 -2.58
C PHE A 56 11.99 -4.99 -2.70
N ARG A 57 12.54 -4.64 -3.85
CA ARG A 57 13.98 -4.62 -4.08
C ARG A 57 14.33 -3.30 -4.74
N VAL A 58 15.41 -2.67 -4.30
CA VAL A 58 15.90 -1.42 -4.92
C VAL A 58 16.18 -1.62 -6.41
N SER A 59 16.58 -2.83 -6.81
CA SER A 59 16.79 -3.21 -8.21
C SER A 59 15.52 -3.24 -9.07
N GLN A 60 14.31 -3.13 -8.50
CA GLN A 60 13.06 -2.93 -9.24
C GLN A 60 12.85 -1.46 -9.65
N LEU A 61 13.63 -0.53 -9.08
CA LEU A 61 13.57 0.90 -9.39
C LEU A 61 14.50 1.28 -10.55
N GLN A 62 14.53 0.46 -11.62
CA GLN A 62 15.56 0.47 -12.66
C GLN A 62 15.60 1.73 -13.51
N SER A 63 14.48 2.44 -13.63
CA SER A 63 14.43 3.72 -14.34
C SER A 63 13.59 4.73 -13.58
N ASN A 64 13.98 6.00 -13.67
CA ASN A 64 13.15 7.08 -13.15
C ASN A 64 11.82 7.04 -13.89
N VAL A 65 10.72 7.07 -13.14
CA VAL A 65 9.39 7.19 -13.73
C VAL A 65 9.34 8.54 -14.45
N LYS A 66 9.24 8.51 -15.79
CA LYS A 66 9.06 9.74 -16.57
C LYS A 66 7.64 10.21 -16.35
N VAL A 67 7.45 11.47 -15.99
CA VAL A 67 6.11 12.04 -15.79
C VAL A 67 5.80 12.93 -16.99
N LEU A 68 4.65 12.69 -17.64
CA LEU A 68 4.15 13.58 -18.69
C LEU A 68 3.86 14.96 -18.10
N SER A 69 3.79 15.98 -18.95
CA SER A 69 3.31 17.32 -18.58
C SER A 69 1.92 17.31 -17.91
N SER A 70 1.14 16.23 -18.11
CA SER A 70 -0.16 15.98 -17.47
C SER A 70 -0.07 15.42 -16.04
N GLY A 71 1.12 15.20 -15.50
CA GLY A 71 1.33 14.55 -14.20
C GLY A 71 1.21 13.02 -14.24
N ARG A 72 0.94 12.42 -15.41
CA ARG A 72 0.81 10.96 -15.53
C ARG A 72 2.18 10.27 -15.64
N PRO A 73 2.47 9.26 -14.81
CA PRO A 73 3.68 8.46 -14.94
C PRO A 73 3.63 7.62 -16.23
N ILE A 74 4.73 7.63 -16.99
CA ILE A 74 5.01 6.78 -18.14
C ILE A 74 5.96 5.68 -17.68
N ARG A 75 5.54 4.44 -17.89
CA ARG A 75 6.36 3.25 -17.69
C ARG A 75 6.82 2.73 -19.06
N PRO A 76 8.13 2.58 -19.32
CA PRO A 76 8.60 2.02 -20.57
C PRO A 76 8.03 0.61 -20.79
N VAL A 77 7.47 0.37 -21.97
CA VAL A 77 6.98 -0.95 -22.37
C VAL A 77 8.14 -1.96 -22.30
N GLY A 78 7.92 -3.10 -21.64
CA GLY A 78 8.95 -4.14 -21.47
C GLY A 78 9.82 -4.00 -20.22
N THR A 79 9.62 -2.98 -19.38
CA THR A 79 10.27 -2.88 -18.07
C THR A 79 9.40 -3.46 -16.96
N PHE A 80 9.98 -4.26 -16.08
CA PHE A 80 9.30 -4.74 -14.87
C PHE A 80 9.31 -3.63 -13.83
N GLN A 81 8.23 -2.84 -13.78
CA GLN A 81 8.03 -1.83 -12.75
C GLN A 81 6.71 -2.07 -12.03
N PRO A 82 6.72 -2.30 -10.71
CA PRO A 82 5.51 -2.37 -9.91
C PRO A 82 4.58 -1.18 -10.15
N LEU A 83 3.27 -1.46 -10.20
CA LEU A 83 2.22 -0.46 -10.34
C LEU A 83 2.08 0.39 -9.08
N LEU A 84 2.27 -0.24 -7.92
CA LEU A 84 2.10 0.33 -6.59
C LEU A 84 3.17 -0.22 -5.65
N TYR A 85 3.65 0.62 -4.74
CA TYR A 85 4.59 0.25 -3.69
C TYR A 85 3.90 0.34 -2.33
N ILE A 86 3.85 -0.77 -1.60
CA ILE A 86 3.19 -0.85 -0.30
C ILE A 86 4.22 -1.09 0.80
N TYR A 87 4.10 -0.39 1.92
CA TYR A 87 4.80 -0.71 3.16
C TYR A 87 3.79 -1.15 4.22
N VAL A 88 3.92 -2.35 4.75
CA VAL A 88 3.05 -2.89 5.81
C VAL A 88 3.73 -2.78 7.17
N THR A 89 3.04 -2.24 8.16
CA THR A 89 3.54 -2.10 9.54
C THR A 89 2.46 -2.46 10.55
N SER A 90 2.86 -2.87 11.75
CA SER A 90 1.94 -2.96 12.90
C SER A 90 1.69 -1.59 13.51
N ASN A 91 0.65 -1.47 14.34
CA ASN A 91 0.43 -0.31 15.20
C ASN A 91 1.27 -0.35 16.50
N ASP A 92 2.47 -0.94 16.47
CA ASP A 92 3.38 -0.94 17.60
C ASP A 92 4.24 0.34 17.61
N VAL A 93 3.86 1.29 18.47
CA VAL A 93 4.57 2.56 18.63
C VAL A 93 6.00 2.35 19.14
N SER A 94 6.24 1.39 20.03
CA SER A 94 7.56 1.10 20.58
C SER A 94 8.49 0.54 19.49
N HIS A 95 7.96 -0.34 18.66
CA HIS A 95 8.70 -0.85 17.50
C HIS A 95 9.04 0.29 16.52
N TYR A 96 8.06 1.16 16.23
CA TYR A 96 8.27 2.31 15.35
C TYR A 96 9.36 3.27 15.86
N THR A 97 9.29 3.68 17.13
CA THR A 97 10.21 4.71 17.67
C THR A 97 11.57 4.17 18.07
N SER A 98 11.64 2.93 18.56
CA SER A 98 12.82 2.43 19.30
C SER A 98 13.51 1.24 18.63
N HIS A 99 12.82 0.50 17.77
CA HIS A 99 13.35 -0.73 17.15
C HIS A 99 13.60 -0.58 15.64
N GLY A 100 13.87 0.65 15.20
CA GLY A 100 14.27 0.93 13.82
C GLY A 100 13.14 1.03 12.80
N GLY A 101 11.87 0.89 13.20
CA GLY A 101 10.73 1.00 12.28
C GLY A 101 10.69 2.33 11.54
N ARG A 102 10.92 3.46 12.23
CA ARG A 102 11.06 4.79 11.62
C ARG A 102 12.19 4.83 10.58
N ASN A 103 13.35 4.27 10.89
CA ASN A 103 14.49 4.28 9.97
C ASN A 103 14.24 3.43 8.72
N ALA A 104 13.58 2.28 8.89
CA ALA A 104 13.21 1.40 7.77
C ALA A 104 12.23 2.08 6.80
N ILE A 105 11.18 2.72 7.33
CA ILE A 105 10.21 3.48 6.53
C ILE A 105 10.89 4.66 5.84
N GLY A 106 11.74 5.40 6.56
CA GLY A 106 12.49 6.52 6.00
C GLY A 106 13.42 6.11 4.87
N SER A 107 14.13 4.99 5.02
CA SER A 107 14.97 4.40 3.98
C SER A 107 14.15 4.00 2.74
N TRP A 108 13.03 3.32 2.95
CA TRP A 108 12.12 2.92 1.88
C TRP A 108 11.55 4.13 1.11
N LEU A 109 11.00 5.12 1.82
CA LEU A 109 10.53 6.37 1.23
C LEU A 109 11.65 7.12 0.49
N GLY A 110 12.87 7.10 1.03
CA GLY A 110 14.07 7.67 0.40
C GLY A 110 14.37 7.02 -0.94
N HIS A 111 14.35 5.69 -1.02
CA HIS A 111 14.55 4.96 -2.27
C HIS A 111 13.47 5.29 -3.33
N LEU A 112 12.20 5.37 -2.91
CA LEU A 112 11.10 5.73 -3.82
C LEU A 112 11.25 7.18 -4.34
N ARG A 113 11.55 8.13 -3.44
CA ARG A 113 11.75 9.54 -3.79
C ARG A 113 12.93 9.74 -4.73
N ALA A 114 14.04 9.05 -4.49
CA ALA A 114 15.24 9.11 -5.35
C ALA A 114 14.97 8.70 -6.81
N ARG A 115 13.85 8.01 -7.07
CA ARG A 115 13.46 7.49 -8.38
C ARG A 115 12.15 8.08 -8.90
N ASN A 116 11.68 9.16 -8.27
CA ASN A 116 10.42 9.85 -8.59
C ASN A 116 9.20 8.92 -8.54
N VAL A 117 9.18 7.98 -7.59
CA VAL A 117 8.02 7.11 -7.34
C VAL A 117 7.10 7.77 -6.31
N PHE A 118 5.88 8.09 -6.73
CA PHE A 118 4.86 8.72 -5.89
C PHE A 118 3.62 7.82 -5.66
N ASP A 119 3.48 6.74 -6.45
CA ASP A 119 2.46 5.71 -6.28
C ASP A 119 2.86 4.74 -5.16
N TRP A 120 2.68 5.18 -3.92
CA TRP A 120 2.97 4.36 -2.74
C TRP A 120 1.88 4.48 -1.68
N LEU A 121 1.80 3.45 -0.83
CA LEU A 121 0.83 3.33 0.26
C LEU A 121 1.51 2.73 1.50
N ILE A 122 1.26 3.32 2.66
CA ILE A 122 1.64 2.73 3.95
C ILE A 122 0.38 2.16 4.59
N ILE A 123 0.42 0.87 4.92
CA ILE A 123 -0.68 0.13 5.55
C ILE A 123 -0.28 -0.20 6.97
N MET A 124 -1.09 0.26 7.93
CA MET A 124 -0.96 -0.13 9.32
C MET A 124 -1.98 -1.22 9.63
N VAL A 125 -1.51 -2.40 10.03
CA VAL A 125 -2.35 -3.45 10.60
C VAL A 125 -2.52 -3.17 12.08
N ASN A 126 -3.75 -2.87 12.51
CA ASN A 126 -4.04 -2.56 13.89
C ASN A 126 -4.16 -3.87 14.69
N SER A 127 -3.05 -4.31 15.28
CA SER A 127 -2.94 -5.56 16.05
C SER A 127 -3.22 -5.38 17.55
N ASP A 128 -3.48 -4.16 18.02
CA ASP A 128 -3.62 -3.88 19.45
C ASP A 128 -5.10 -3.91 19.87
N PRO A 129 -5.53 -4.88 20.71
CA PRO A 129 -6.91 -4.96 21.18
C PRO A 129 -7.35 -3.74 22.00
N GLN A 130 -6.43 -2.95 22.57
CA GLN A 130 -6.75 -1.72 23.30
C GLN A 130 -7.24 -0.59 22.39
N TYR A 131 -6.90 -0.60 21.10
CA TYR A 131 -7.33 0.43 20.13
C TYR A 131 -8.73 0.17 19.53
N ASN A 132 -9.42 -0.88 19.99
CA ASN A 132 -10.86 -1.04 19.76
C ASN A 132 -11.72 -0.12 20.65
N THR A 133 -11.10 0.70 21.52
CA THR A 133 -11.80 1.73 22.29
C THR A 133 -12.10 2.98 21.44
N PRO A 134 -13.23 3.68 21.69
CA PRO A 134 -13.67 4.82 20.90
C PRO A 134 -12.58 5.91 20.76
N LYS A 135 -12.48 6.47 19.54
CA LYS A 135 -11.43 7.42 19.06
C LYS A 135 -11.13 8.62 19.98
N ILE A 136 -12.00 8.93 20.93
CA ILE A 136 -11.91 10.09 21.83
C ILE A 136 -10.80 9.96 22.87
N LEU A 137 -10.25 8.75 23.11
CA LEU A 137 -9.21 8.50 24.12
C LEU A 137 -7.88 7.97 23.55
N GLN A 138 -7.72 7.90 22.23
CA GLN A 138 -6.58 7.21 21.63
C GLN A 138 -5.30 8.06 21.66
N LYS A 139 -4.20 7.45 22.11
CA LYS A 139 -2.84 7.97 21.89
C LYS A 139 -2.55 8.01 20.39
N SER A 140 -1.72 8.95 19.95
CA SER A 140 -1.23 9.04 18.57
C SER A 140 -0.73 7.68 18.09
N ASN A 141 -1.32 7.18 17.01
CA ASN A 141 -0.99 5.87 16.45
C ASN A 141 0.25 5.95 15.55
N VAL A 142 0.73 4.80 15.06
CA VAL A 142 1.94 4.76 14.21
C VAL A 142 1.76 5.59 12.93
N LEU A 143 0.58 5.62 12.32
CA LEU A 143 0.33 6.44 11.13
C LEU A 143 0.46 7.94 11.41
N ASP A 144 -0.05 8.41 12.55
CA ASP A 144 0.07 9.82 12.94
C ASP A 144 1.53 10.23 13.14
N LYS A 145 2.33 9.34 13.75
CA LYS A 145 3.78 9.55 13.88
C LYS A 145 4.48 9.59 12.53
N ILE A 146 4.17 8.67 11.62
CA ILE A 146 4.76 8.65 10.26
C ILE A 146 4.42 9.94 9.51
N ARG A 147 3.17 10.41 9.57
CA ARG A 147 2.76 11.68 8.94
C ARG A 147 3.58 12.86 9.44
N SER A 148 3.75 12.94 10.77
CA SER A 148 4.55 13.97 11.43
C SER A 148 6.03 13.89 11.03
N ASP A 149 6.62 12.70 11.13
CA ASP A 149 8.06 12.49 10.94
C ASP A 149 8.53 12.71 9.49
N PHE A 150 7.68 12.40 8.51
CA PHE A 150 8.03 12.50 7.08
C PHE A 150 7.35 13.69 6.37
N ASN A 151 6.65 14.54 7.12
CA ASN A 151 5.93 15.72 6.63
C ASN A 151 5.08 15.41 5.38
N VAL A 152 4.33 14.31 5.43
CA VAL A 152 3.48 13.89 4.31
C VAL A 152 2.23 14.76 4.30
N ARG A 153 2.10 15.61 3.29
CA ARG A 153 0.96 16.53 3.13
C ARG A 153 -0.35 15.74 3.16
N THR A 154 -1.27 16.17 4.00
CA THR A 154 -2.58 15.54 4.20
C THR A 154 -3.35 15.50 2.89
N GLY A 155 -3.65 14.28 2.44
CA GLY A 155 -4.25 13.98 1.15
C GLY A 155 -4.58 12.48 1.02
N ASP A 156 -5.20 11.93 2.07
CA ASP A 156 -6.00 10.70 2.27
C ASP A 156 -5.81 9.41 1.45
N ARG A 157 -4.81 9.29 0.56
CA ARG A 157 -4.64 8.07 -0.27
C ARG A 157 -3.40 7.26 0.04
N GLN A 158 -2.47 7.81 0.83
CA GLN A 158 -1.15 7.21 1.09
C GLN A 158 -1.06 6.44 2.40
N PHE A 159 -2.11 6.48 3.23
CA PHE A 159 -2.15 5.80 4.51
C PHE A 159 -3.47 5.06 4.66
N LEU A 160 -3.42 3.78 5.02
CA LEU A 160 -4.59 2.96 5.26
C LEU A 160 -4.42 2.20 6.58
N GLU A 161 -5.46 2.20 7.40
CA GLU A 161 -5.55 1.33 8.56
C GLU A 161 -6.38 0.10 8.20
N VAL A 162 -5.88 -1.08 8.58
CA VAL A 162 -6.54 -2.37 8.33
C VAL A 162 -6.65 -3.13 9.65
N PRO A 163 -7.80 -3.74 9.96
CA PRO A 163 -7.97 -4.52 11.19
C PRO A 163 -7.04 -5.75 11.25
N ALA A 164 -6.75 -6.18 12.48
CA ALA A 164 -5.99 -7.40 12.73
C ALA A 164 -6.69 -8.63 12.10
N PRO A 165 -5.96 -9.73 11.84
CA PRO A 165 -6.54 -10.99 11.39
C PRO A 165 -7.65 -11.51 12.30
N ASN A 166 -7.57 -11.23 13.61
CA ASN A 166 -8.42 -11.81 14.64
C ASN A 166 -9.38 -10.79 15.30
N SER A 167 -9.41 -9.53 14.85
CA SER A 167 -10.37 -8.57 15.38
C SER A 167 -11.76 -8.90 14.82
N ALA A 168 -12.73 -9.15 15.70
CA ALA A 168 -14.09 -9.59 15.40
C ALA A 168 -14.97 -8.51 14.70
N GLU A 169 -14.48 -7.91 13.62
CA GLU A 169 -15.26 -7.17 12.63
C GLU A 169 -15.37 -7.96 11.33
N GLU A 170 -15.72 -9.24 11.45
CA GLU A 170 -16.54 -9.92 10.45
C GLU A 170 -18.01 -9.56 10.70
N LYS A 171 -18.32 -8.26 10.71
CA LYS A 171 -19.69 -7.81 10.40
C LYS A 171 -19.70 -7.51 8.92
N THR A 172 -19.99 -8.56 8.17
CA THR A 172 -20.77 -8.56 6.94
C THR A 172 -21.17 -7.15 6.51
N ILE A 173 -20.38 -6.53 5.63
CA ILE A 173 -20.91 -5.49 4.76
C ILE A 173 -21.59 -6.27 3.63
N GLN A 174 -22.85 -6.61 3.87
CA GLN A 174 -23.83 -6.93 2.84
C GLN A 174 -24.23 -5.65 2.10
#